data_AF-A0A1H3NJ20-F1
#
_entry.id   AF-A0A1H3NJ20-F1
#
_cell.length_a   1.000
_cell.length_b   1.000
_cell.length_c   1.000
_cell.angle_alpha   90.00
_cell.angle_beta   90.00
_cell.angle_gamma   90.00
#
_symmetry.space_group_name_H-M   'P 1'
#
loop_
_entity.id
_entity.type
_entity.pdbx_description
1 polymer ?
#
loop_
_entity_poly.entity_id
_entity_poly.type
_entity_poly.pdbx_seq_one_letter_code
_entity_poly.pdbx_strand_id
1 'polypeptide(L)'
;MFVFEIIVPGTWLDYEDSDWTWKIQNQLYSLQSQFFEANLALNLFISAQTSRSHSFSKDTWDANSKRRREISEMLEQEYIKQGKNYWESHDEISLQTDIIFKREKWQQGTIPREFEHNLSFLYARAFLYALDAFDKFLGVLSREENVPEVISELHKKISDIFPDLRGVRNTAQHLEDRSRGLGRNNKPLDLKPIENNFINAPNGGALVLNSLNGSKYGSTMVDGHYGEVDVSPESMSHLQEILNNILGAFNWHGPKQHKPSV
;
A
#
# COMPACT_ATOMS: atom_id res chain seq x y z
N MET A 1 7.73 14.97 2.16
CA MET A 1 6.27 14.85 2.03
C MET A 1 5.89 15.47 0.71
N PHE A 2 5.13 14.76 -0.13
CA PHE A 2 4.62 15.24 -1.41
C PHE A 2 3.14 15.56 -1.23
N VAL A 3 2.76 16.83 -1.35
CA VAL A 3 1.36 17.26 -1.31
C VAL A 3 0.92 17.52 -2.74
N PHE A 4 -0.03 16.74 -3.23
CA PHE A 4 -0.62 16.93 -4.56
C PHE A 4 -1.90 17.74 -4.39
N GLU A 5 -1.83 19.00 -4.82
CA GLU A 5 -2.87 19.99 -4.63
C GLU A 5 -3.88 19.96 -5.80
N ILE A 6 -5.14 20.30 -5.53
CA ILE A 6 -6.16 20.47 -6.56
C ILE A 6 -6.93 21.77 -6.34
N ILE A 7 -7.48 22.30 -7.43
CA ILE A 7 -8.40 23.44 -7.38
C ILE A 7 -9.78 22.94 -7.82
N VAL A 8 -10.74 22.92 -6.90
CA VAL A 8 -12.14 22.69 -7.23
C VAL A 8 -12.69 24.00 -7.83
N PRO A 9 -13.26 24.00 -9.05
CA PRO A 9 -13.63 25.25 -9.74
C PRO A 9 -14.77 26.04 -9.08
N GLY A 10 -15.53 25.45 -8.16
CA GLY A 10 -16.50 26.14 -7.32
C GLY A 10 -16.93 25.28 -6.13
N THR A 11 -17.96 25.72 -5.41
CA THR A 11 -18.48 25.02 -4.22
C THR A 11 -19.61 24.06 -4.59
N TRP A 12 -20.42 24.42 -5.58
CA TRP A 12 -21.59 23.65 -6.01
C TRP A 12 -21.60 23.52 -7.52
N LEU A 13 -22.16 22.42 -8.03
CA LEU A 13 -22.47 22.31 -9.45
C LEU A 13 -23.65 23.23 -9.83
N ASP A 14 -23.62 23.76 -11.05
CA ASP A 14 -24.61 24.73 -11.56
C ASP A 14 -25.41 24.13 -12.73
N TYR A 15 -26.45 23.37 -12.40
CA TYR A 15 -27.35 22.70 -13.36
C TYR A 15 -28.80 22.73 -12.85
N GLU A 16 -29.76 22.69 -13.77
CA GLU A 16 -31.20 22.81 -13.46
C GLU A 16 -31.75 21.59 -12.70
N ASP A 17 -31.27 20.39 -13.02
CA ASP A 17 -31.69 19.15 -12.37
C ASP A 17 -30.97 18.98 -11.02
N SER A 18 -31.69 19.22 -9.92
CA SER A 18 -31.15 19.14 -8.57
C SER A 18 -30.76 17.72 -8.15
N ASP A 19 -31.52 16.71 -8.57
CA ASP A 19 -31.28 15.32 -8.17
C ASP A 19 -30.04 14.78 -8.89
N TRP A 20 -29.92 15.08 -10.19
CA TRP A 20 -28.72 14.81 -10.96
C TRP A 20 -27.50 15.53 -10.38
N THR A 21 -27.63 16.83 -10.10
CA THR A 21 -26.56 17.66 -9.53
C THR A 21 -26.02 17.04 -8.24
N TRP A 22 -26.91 16.68 -7.32
CA TRP A 22 -26.53 16.07 -6.05
C TRP A 22 -25.82 14.73 -6.25
N LYS A 23 -26.34 13.89 -7.16
CA LYS A 23 -25.74 12.59 -7.50
C LYS A 23 -24.32 12.73 -8.05
N ILE A 24 -24.12 13.58 -9.05
CA ILE A 24 -22.81 13.82 -9.66
C ILE A 24 -21.85 14.43 -8.65
N GLN A 25 -22.29 15.40 -7.86
CA GLN A 25 -21.46 16.04 -6.84
C GLN A 25 -20.94 15.01 -5.82
N ASN A 26 -21.76 14.04 -5.40
CA ASN A 26 -21.32 12.94 -4.53
C ASN A 26 -20.26 12.03 -5.18
N GLN A 27 -20.37 11.76 -6.48
CA GLN A 27 -19.38 10.99 -7.22
C GLN A 27 -18.05 11.76 -7.32
N LEU A 28 -18.11 13.08 -7.58
CA LEU A 28 -16.92 13.95 -7.59
C LEU A 28 -16.25 14.04 -6.21
N TYR A 29 -17.03 14.06 -5.12
CA TYR A 29 -16.47 13.99 -3.76
C TYR A 29 -15.81 12.64 -3.49
N SER A 30 -16.41 11.54 -3.93
CA SER A 30 -15.80 10.21 -3.82
C SER A 30 -14.46 10.13 -4.54
N LEU A 31 -14.37 10.67 -5.75
CA LEU A 31 -13.11 10.76 -6.52
C LEU A 31 -12.03 11.58 -5.79
N GLN A 32 -12.39 12.76 -5.27
CA GLN A 32 -11.48 13.58 -4.47
C GLN A 32 -11.00 12.82 -3.21
N SER A 33 -11.90 12.12 -2.52
CA SER A 33 -11.56 11.33 -1.34
C SER A 33 -10.53 10.24 -1.66
N GLN A 34 -10.74 9.47 -2.74
CA GLN A 34 -9.82 8.42 -3.16
C GLN A 34 -8.47 8.99 -3.62
N PHE A 35 -8.47 10.15 -4.29
CA PHE A 35 -7.25 10.86 -4.65
C PHE A 35 -6.41 11.25 -3.42
N PHE A 36 -7.03 11.81 -2.38
CA PHE A 36 -6.31 12.16 -1.15
C PHE A 36 -5.86 10.95 -0.34
N GLU A 37 -6.64 9.86 -0.37
CA GLU A 37 -6.23 8.58 0.24
C GLU A 37 -4.99 8.01 -0.46
N ALA A 38 -4.94 8.06 -1.80
CA ALA A 38 -3.75 7.69 -2.56
C ALA A 38 -2.55 8.61 -2.22
N ASN A 39 -2.75 9.93 -2.13
CA ASN A 39 -1.68 10.86 -1.77
C ASN A 39 -1.12 10.57 -0.36
N LEU A 40 -2.00 10.30 0.62
CA LEU A 40 -1.59 9.93 1.98
C LEU A 40 -0.82 8.61 1.98
N ALA A 41 -1.33 7.59 1.30
CA ALA A 41 -0.70 6.28 1.20
C ALA A 41 0.71 6.37 0.59
N LEU A 42 0.90 7.18 -0.46
CA LEU A 42 2.21 7.44 -1.05
C LEU A 42 3.21 7.99 -0.01
N ASN A 43 2.80 8.99 0.76
CA ASN A 43 3.68 9.61 1.76
C ASN A 43 4.07 8.63 2.87
N LEU A 44 3.10 7.84 3.34
CA LEU A 44 3.34 6.80 4.35
C LEU A 44 4.27 5.70 3.80
N PHE A 45 4.09 5.31 2.54
CA PHE A 45 4.95 4.36 1.85
C PHE A 45 6.40 4.82 1.77
N ILE A 46 6.64 6.06 1.30
CA ILE A 46 7.99 6.63 1.19
C ILE A 46 8.64 6.76 2.57
N SER A 47 7.88 7.18 3.58
CA SER A 47 8.35 7.26 4.97
C SER A 47 8.76 5.89 5.52
N ALA A 48 7.94 4.86 5.27
CA ALA A 48 8.24 3.49 5.68
C ALA A 48 9.50 2.93 4.98
N GLN A 49 9.67 3.19 3.68
CA GLN A 49 10.87 2.78 2.95
C GLN A 49 12.13 3.45 3.50
N THR A 50 12.07 4.75 3.77
CA THR A 50 13.22 5.53 4.27
C THR A 50 13.62 5.10 5.68
N SER A 51 12.64 4.88 6.56
CA SER A 51 12.88 4.48 7.95
C SER A 51 13.61 3.13 8.04
N ARG A 52 13.28 2.18 7.16
CA ARG A 52 13.93 0.86 7.12
C ARG A 52 15.43 0.92 6.84
N SER A 53 15.87 1.88 6.03
CA SER A 53 17.27 2.03 5.61
C SER A 53 18.20 2.54 6.73
N HIS A 54 17.67 3.08 7.83
CA HIS A 54 18.45 3.79 8.86
C HIS A 54 18.70 2.97 10.15
N SER A 55 18.35 1.68 10.19
CA SER A 55 18.24 0.92 11.45
C SER A 55 19.53 0.31 12.01
N PHE A 56 20.67 0.40 11.32
CA PHE A 56 21.91 -0.27 11.76
C PHE A 56 22.97 0.72 12.25
N SER A 57 23.22 0.71 13.57
CA SER A 57 24.36 1.39 14.20
C SER A 57 25.13 0.42 15.10
N LYS A 58 26.45 0.45 15.04
CA LYS A 58 27.32 -0.40 15.88
C LYS A 58 27.02 -0.22 17.37
N ASP A 59 26.83 1.02 17.81
CA ASP A 59 26.54 1.34 19.21
C ASP A 59 25.21 0.72 19.67
N THR A 60 24.20 0.70 18.79
CA THR A 60 22.92 0.06 19.11
C THR A 60 23.05 -1.46 19.23
N TRP A 61 23.92 -2.07 18.43
CA TRP A 61 24.21 -3.50 18.49
C TRP A 61 24.92 -3.86 19.80
N ASP A 62 25.97 -3.13 20.17
CA ASP A 62 26.73 -3.34 21.40
C ASP A 62 25.83 -3.20 22.64
N ALA A 63 25.01 -2.15 22.69
CA ALA A 63 24.06 -1.93 23.78
C ALA A 63 23.00 -3.05 23.89
N ASN A 64 22.46 -3.50 22.75
CA ASN A 64 21.50 -4.59 22.71
C ASN A 64 22.12 -5.92 23.16
N SER A 65 23.34 -6.22 22.71
CA SER A 65 24.07 -7.42 23.12
C SER A 65 24.35 -7.42 24.62
N LYS A 66 24.80 -6.28 25.18
CA LYS A 66 25.03 -6.14 26.61
C LYS A 66 23.75 -6.36 27.42
N ARG A 67 22.64 -5.74 27.01
CA ARG A 67 21.36 -5.88 27.75
C ARG A 67 20.84 -7.31 27.75
N ARG A 68 20.96 -8.02 26.63
CA ARG A 68 20.58 -9.43 26.55
C ARG A 68 21.39 -10.30 27.50
N ARG A 69 22.70 -10.05 27.62
CA ARG A 69 23.57 -10.75 28.57
C ARG A 69 23.13 -10.50 30.01
N GLU A 70 22.85 -9.26 30.39
CA GLU A 70 22.36 -8.93 31.74
C GLU A 70 21.07 -9.69 32.09
N ILE A 71 20.11 -9.77 31.15
CA ILE A 71 18.86 -10.51 31.35
C ILE A 71 19.12 -12.02 31.50
N SER A 72 19.98 -12.59 30.65
CA SER A 72 20.36 -14.01 30.71
C SER A 72 20.99 -14.35 32.05
N GLU A 73 21.97 -13.55 32.51
CA GLU A 73 22.64 -13.75 33.80
C GLU A 73 21.66 -13.71 34.98
N MET A 74 20.66 -12.81 34.95
CA MET A 74 19.61 -12.76 35.98
C MET A 74 18.74 -14.03 35.99
N LEU A 75 18.31 -14.50 34.81
CA LEU A 75 17.50 -15.71 34.68
C LEU A 75 18.27 -16.97 35.08
N GLU A 76 19.55 -17.07 34.71
CA GLU A 76 20.43 -18.17 35.13
C GLU A 76 20.49 -18.29 36.65
N GLN A 77 20.71 -17.17 37.35
CA GLN A 77 20.76 -17.16 38.82
C GLN A 77 19.41 -17.54 39.45
N GLU A 78 18.29 -17.14 38.84
CA GLU A 78 16.96 -17.52 39.31
C GLU A 78 16.70 -19.02 39.14
N TYR A 79 17.08 -19.59 37.98
CA TYR A 79 16.90 -21.01 37.69
C TYR A 79 17.79 -21.89 38.58
N ILE A 80 19.04 -21.47 38.83
CA ILE A 80 19.94 -22.14 39.78
C ILE A 80 19.33 -22.15 41.20
N LYS A 81 18.75 -21.03 41.65
CA LYS A 81 18.05 -20.97 42.96
C LYS A 81 16.83 -21.90 43.04
N GLN A 82 16.17 -22.18 41.91
CA GLN A 82 15.08 -23.14 41.81
C GLN A 82 15.56 -24.60 41.76
N GLY A 83 16.88 -24.85 41.83
CA GLY A 83 17.46 -26.18 41.78
C GLY A 83 17.47 -26.80 40.37
N LYS A 84 17.26 -26.00 39.32
CA LYS A 84 17.26 -26.49 37.94
C LYS A 84 18.68 -26.59 37.40
N ASN A 85 18.92 -27.62 36.58
CA ASN A 85 20.19 -27.76 35.86
C ASN A 85 20.26 -26.73 34.73
N TYR A 86 21.38 -26.01 34.65
CA TYR A 86 21.65 -25.02 33.62
C TYR A 86 21.52 -25.60 32.21
N TRP A 87 22.13 -26.76 31.96
CA TRP A 87 22.17 -27.38 30.63
C TRP A 87 20.79 -27.83 30.15
N GLU A 88 19.91 -28.22 31.07
CA GLU A 88 18.52 -28.58 30.77
C GLU A 88 17.62 -27.35 30.59
N SER A 89 18.04 -26.20 31.13
CA SER A 89 17.26 -24.95 31.13
C SER A 89 17.75 -23.91 30.13
N HIS A 90 18.88 -24.16 29.46
CA HIS A 90 19.54 -23.19 28.58
C HIS A 90 18.61 -22.65 27.50
N ASP A 91 17.85 -23.52 26.82
CA ASP A 91 16.94 -23.12 25.75
C ASP A 91 15.78 -22.27 26.27
N GLU A 92 15.26 -22.60 27.45
CA GLU A 92 14.21 -21.82 28.12
C GLU A 92 14.75 -20.45 28.56
N ILE A 93 15.96 -20.40 29.13
CA ILE A 93 16.63 -19.15 29.53
C ILE A 93 16.84 -18.26 28.30
N SER A 94 17.29 -18.83 27.18
CA SER A 94 17.45 -18.09 25.92
C SER A 94 16.12 -17.53 25.43
N LEU A 95 15.06 -18.34 25.41
CA LEU A 95 13.73 -17.90 25.00
C LEU A 95 13.18 -16.79 25.90
N GLN A 96 13.26 -16.95 27.23
CA GLN A 96 12.78 -15.96 28.19
C GLN A 96 13.59 -14.65 28.12
N THR A 97 14.91 -14.75 27.92
CA THR A 97 15.77 -13.58 27.67
C THR A 97 15.26 -12.80 26.46
N ASP A 98 14.95 -13.51 25.38
CA ASP A 98 14.41 -12.94 24.16
C ASP A 98 13.06 -12.23 24.37
N ILE A 99 12.16 -12.87 25.12
CA ILE A 99 10.83 -12.34 25.44
C ILE A 99 10.94 -11.05 26.27
N ILE A 100 11.72 -11.08 27.35
CA ILE A 100 11.90 -9.92 28.24
C ILE A 100 12.53 -8.77 27.45
N PHE A 101 13.63 -9.04 26.73
CA PHE A 101 14.31 -8.03 25.93
C PHE A 101 13.39 -7.38 24.88
N LYS A 102 12.62 -8.20 24.14
CA LYS A 102 11.66 -7.69 23.15
C LYS A 102 10.58 -6.82 23.79
N ARG A 103 10.02 -7.24 24.94
CA ARG A 103 9.02 -6.46 25.69
C ARG A 103 9.57 -5.13 26.20
N GLU A 104 10.80 -5.10 26.72
CA GLU A 104 11.47 -3.85 27.11
C GLU A 104 11.59 -2.89 25.93
N LYS A 105 12.02 -3.40 24.77
CA LYS A 105 12.13 -2.59 23.54
C LYS A 105 10.79 -2.04 23.07
N TRP A 106 9.74 -2.87 23.10
CA TRP A 106 8.40 -2.43 22.70
C TRP A 106 7.83 -1.39 23.65
N GLN A 107 8.05 -1.53 24.96
CA GLN A 107 7.65 -0.52 25.96
C GLN A 107 8.37 0.81 25.77
N GLN A 108 9.58 0.79 25.21
CA GLN A 108 10.35 1.98 24.82
C GLN A 108 9.95 2.56 23.46
N GLY A 109 8.92 2.01 22.80
CA GLY A 109 8.43 2.48 21.51
C GLY A 109 9.17 1.91 20.29
N THR A 110 10.05 0.91 20.48
CA THR A 110 10.67 0.22 19.33
C THR A 110 9.62 -0.60 18.60
N ILE A 111 9.51 -0.42 17.28
CA ILE A 111 8.56 -1.17 16.45
C ILE A 111 9.09 -2.59 16.22
N PRO A 112 8.26 -3.65 16.29
CA PRO A 112 8.66 -4.99 15.89
C PRO A 112 9.15 -5.04 14.44
N ARG A 113 10.22 -5.80 14.17
CA ARG A 113 10.81 -5.92 12.83
C ARG A 113 9.81 -6.42 11.79
N GLU A 114 8.94 -7.34 12.20
CA GLU A 114 7.85 -7.86 11.38
C GLU A 114 6.88 -6.74 10.97
N PHE A 115 6.64 -5.76 11.84
CA PHE A 115 5.78 -4.62 11.53
C PHE A 115 6.51 -3.66 10.60
N GLU A 116 7.77 -3.32 10.87
CA GLU A 116 8.59 -2.45 10.01
C GLU A 116 8.64 -2.95 8.57
N HIS A 117 8.87 -4.26 8.38
CA HIS A 117 8.85 -4.88 7.06
C HIS A 117 7.48 -4.71 6.40
N ASN A 118 6.40 -4.99 7.14
CA ASN A 118 5.04 -4.97 6.62
C ASN A 118 4.48 -3.57 6.34
N LEU A 119 5.01 -2.51 6.97
CA LEU A 119 4.54 -1.13 6.77
C LEU A 119 4.59 -0.72 5.29
N SER A 120 5.71 -1.00 4.60
CA SER A 120 5.84 -0.65 3.18
C SER A 120 4.79 -1.36 2.33
N PHE A 121 4.55 -2.65 2.56
CA PHE A 121 3.54 -3.41 1.83
C PHE A 121 2.11 -2.98 2.19
N LEU A 122 1.87 -2.60 3.44
CA LEU A 122 0.57 -2.09 3.89
C LEU A 122 0.22 -0.80 3.14
N TYR A 123 1.14 0.16 3.11
CA TYR A 123 0.91 1.45 2.45
C TYR A 123 0.88 1.33 0.93
N ALA A 124 1.68 0.44 0.33
CA ALA A 124 1.58 0.12 -1.09
C ALA A 124 0.20 -0.44 -1.48
N ARG A 125 -0.37 -1.34 -0.66
CA ARG A 125 -1.74 -1.85 -0.88
C ARG A 125 -2.80 -0.77 -0.67
N ALA A 126 -2.64 0.10 0.32
CA ALA A 126 -3.54 1.23 0.52
C ALA A 126 -3.55 2.14 -0.72
N PHE A 127 -2.38 2.44 -1.30
CA PHE A 127 -2.27 3.18 -2.55
C PHE A 127 -2.97 2.47 -3.71
N LEU A 128 -2.69 1.18 -3.90
CA LEU A 128 -3.33 0.33 -4.93
C LEU A 128 -4.86 0.34 -4.81
N TYR A 129 -5.39 0.22 -3.59
CA TYR A 129 -6.83 0.20 -3.34
C TYR A 129 -7.47 1.56 -3.57
N ALA A 130 -6.84 2.66 -3.14
CA ALA A 130 -7.32 4.01 -3.42
C ALA A 130 -7.35 4.28 -4.94
N LEU A 131 -6.33 3.83 -5.68
CA LEU A 131 -6.27 3.95 -7.13
C LEU A 131 -7.35 3.13 -7.86
N ASP A 132 -7.55 1.86 -7.47
CA ASP A 132 -8.64 1.02 -8.02
C ASP A 132 -10.03 1.56 -7.65
N ALA A 133 -10.19 2.13 -6.46
CA ALA A 133 -11.45 2.78 -6.06
C ALA A 133 -11.70 4.05 -6.89
N PHE A 134 -10.67 4.88 -7.12
CA PHE A 134 -10.76 6.04 -8.01
C PHE A 134 -11.22 5.63 -9.41
N ASP A 135 -10.56 4.61 -10.01
CA ASP A 135 -10.93 4.05 -11.32
C ASP A 135 -12.40 3.59 -11.35
N LYS A 136 -12.84 2.85 -10.33
CA LYS A 136 -14.23 2.40 -10.23
C LYS A 136 -15.23 3.53 -10.12
N PHE A 137 -14.97 4.54 -9.29
CA PHE A 137 -15.86 5.71 -9.18
C PHE A 137 -15.92 6.49 -10.49
N LEU A 138 -14.77 6.66 -11.17
CA LEU A 138 -14.72 7.31 -12.47
C LEU A 138 -15.47 6.51 -13.52
N GLY A 139 -15.36 5.18 -13.51
CA GLY A 139 -16.10 4.30 -14.41
C GLY A 139 -17.60 4.25 -14.15
N VAL A 140 -18.07 4.56 -12.93
CA VAL A 140 -19.49 4.81 -12.65
C VAL A 140 -19.88 6.17 -13.22
N LEU A 141 -19.13 7.23 -12.89
CA LEU A 141 -19.37 8.59 -13.36
C LEU A 141 -19.42 8.67 -14.90
N SER A 142 -18.55 7.94 -15.59
CA SER A 142 -18.48 7.94 -17.06
C SER A 142 -19.69 7.30 -17.76
N ARG A 143 -20.59 6.67 -17.01
CA ARG A 143 -21.79 5.99 -17.53
C ARG A 143 -23.08 6.68 -17.11
N GLU A 144 -22.98 7.73 -16.31
CA GLU A 144 -24.13 8.53 -15.91
C GLU A 144 -24.67 9.31 -17.11
N GLU A 145 -25.99 9.54 -17.13
CA GLU A 145 -26.60 10.36 -18.16
C GLU A 145 -26.18 11.83 -18.01
N ASN A 146 -26.10 12.57 -19.11
CA ASN A 146 -25.80 14.01 -19.15
C ASN A 146 -24.43 14.44 -18.57
N VAL A 147 -23.50 13.52 -18.32
CA VAL A 147 -22.11 13.87 -17.98
C VAL A 147 -21.34 14.31 -19.22
N PRO A 148 -20.32 15.18 -19.07
CA PRO A 148 -19.46 15.59 -20.18
C PRO A 148 -18.79 14.39 -20.87
N GLU A 149 -18.76 14.38 -22.20
CA GLU A 149 -18.23 13.25 -22.99
C GLU A 149 -16.76 12.92 -22.66
N VAL A 150 -15.97 13.95 -22.30
CA VAL A 150 -14.56 13.83 -21.91
C VAL A 150 -14.34 12.89 -20.71
N ILE A 151 -15.35 12.69 -19.85
CA ILE A 151 -15.24 11.79 -18.69
C ILE A 151 -14.97 10.35 -19.13
N SER A 152 -15.57 9.91 -20.24
CA SER A 152 -15.34 8.57 -20.78
C SER A 152 -13.91 8.39 -21.30
N GLU A 153 -13.34 9.43 -21.89
CA GLU A 153 -11.94 9.44 -22.35
C GLU A 153 -10.96 9.43 -21.18
N LEU A 154 -11.23 10.21 -20.13
CA LEU A 154 -10.43 10.25 -18.91
C LEU A 154 -10.45 8.91 -18.17
N HIS A 155 -11.58 8.20 -18.16
CA HIS A 155 -11.67 6.85 -17.62
C HIS A 155 -10.78 5.86 -18.41
N LYS A 156 -10.79 5.92 -19.74
CA LYS A 156 -9.90 5.07 -20.56
C LYS A 156 -8.43 5.35 -20.27
N LYS A 157 -8.06 6.63 -20.09
CA LYS A 157 -6.69 7.06 -19.78
C LYS A 157 -6.14 6.38 -18.52
N ILE A 158 -6.98 6.08 -17.51
CA ILE A 158 -6.56 5.33 -16.31
C ILE A 158 -6.06 3.92 -16.69
N SER A 159 -6.77 3.22 -17.58
CA SER A 159 -6.37 1.88 -18.01
C SER A 159 -5.07 1.89 -18.83
N ASP A 160 -4.81 2.96 -19.57
CA ASP A 160 -3.56 3.11 -20.34
C ASP A 160 -2.36 3.39 -19.42
N ILE A 161 -2.56 4.18 -18.37
CA ILE A 161 -1.50 4.53 -17.40
C ILE A 161 -1.25 3.36 -16.43
N PHE A 162 -2.30 2.66 -16.01
CA PHE A 162 -2.24 1.60 -15.00
C PHE A 162 -2.82 0.28 -15.54
N PRO A 163 -2.19 -0.34 -16.56
CA PRO A 163 -2.74 -1.51 -17.24
C PRO A 163 -2.93 -2.72 -16.31
N ASP A 164 -2.04 -2.90 -15.34
CA ASP A 164 -2.05 -4.05 -14.43
C ASP A 164 -2.87 -3.82 -13.14
N LEU A 165 -3.41 -2.61 -12.93
CA LEU A 165 -4.07 -2.20 -11.68
C LEU A 165 -5.10 -3.21 -11.20
N ARG A 166 -6.03 -3.56 -12.08
CA ARG A 166 -7.12 -4.47 -11.76
C ARG A 166 -6.60 -5.88 -11.49
N GLY A 167 -5.61 -6.33 -12.25
CA GLY A 167 -5.03 -7.67 -12.10
C GLY A 167 -4.31 -7.82 -10.76
N VAL A 168 -3.43 -6.88 -10.44
CA VAL A 168 -2.69 -6.83 -9.17
C VAL A 168 -3.63 -6.68 -7.98
N ARG A 169 -4.63 -5.79 -8.06
CA ARG A 169 -5.63 -5.62 -7.00
C ARG A 169 -6.43 -6.88 -6.76
N ASN A 170 -6.88 -7.57 -7.80
CA ASN A 170 -7.62 -8.82 -7.65
C ASN A 170 -6.78 -9.89 -6.94
N THR A 171 -5.48 -10.00 -7.24
CA THR A 171 -4.59 -10.93 -6.53
C THR A 171 -4.41 -10.51 -5.06
N ALA A 172 -4.26 -9.21 -4.78
CA ALA A 172 -4.17 -8.71 -3.40
C ALA A 172 -5.42 -9.02 -2.56
N GLN A 173 -6.61 -9.04 -3.18
CA GLN A 173 -7.89 -9.38 -2.54
C GLN A 173 -8.13 -10.90 -2.39
N HIS A 174 -7.58 -11.71 -3.30
CA HIS A 174 -7.75 -13.17 -3.34
C HIS A 174 -6.42 -13.89 -3.13
N LEU A 175 -5.66 -13.42 -2.14
CA LEU A 175 -4.30 -13.88 -1.88
C LEU A 175 -4.28 -15.36 -1.49
N GLU A 176 -5.31 -15.83 -0.78
CA GLU A 176 -5.51 -17.21 -0.36
C GLU A 176 -5.56 -18.17 -1.54
N ASP A 177 -6.31 -17.83 -2.59
CA ASP A 177 -6.40 -18.65 -3.80
C ASP A 177 -5.10 -18.59 -4.60
N ARG A 178 -4.53 -17.39 -4.74
CA ARG A 178 -3.28 -17.18 -5.49
C ARG A 178 -2.10 -17.90 -4.84
N SER A 179 -2.04 -17.92 -3.51
CA SER A 179 -0.98 -18.62 -2.76
C SER A 179 -0.96 -20.14 -3.01
N ARG A 180 -2.10 -20.71 -3.42
CA ARG A 180 -2.24 -22.13 -3.78
C ARG A 180 -1.91 -22.39 -5.25
N GLY A 181 -1.44 -21.39 -5.99
CA GLY A 181 -1.22 -21.49 -7.43
C GLY A 181 -2.52 -21.55 -8.23
N LEU A 182 -3.63 -21.03 -7.70
CA LEU A 182 -4.94 -21.07 -8.36
C LEU A 182 -5.31 -19.73 -8.97
N GLY A 183 -5.82 -19.79 -10.20
CA GLY A 183 -6.41 -18.70 -10.97
C GLY A 183 -7.92 -18.59 -10.73
N ARG A 184 -8.65 -18.13 -11.75
CA ARG A 184 -10.11 -18.01 -11.68
C ARG A 184 -10.77 -19.40 -11.63
N ASN A 185 -11.82 -19.55 -10.82
CA ASN A 185 -12.59 -20.78 -10.69
C ASN A 185 -11.74 -22.01 -10.28
N ASN A 186 -10.74 -21.82 -9.39
CA ASN A 186 -9.85 -22.88 -8.89
C ASN A 186 -9.05 -23.63 -9.97
N LYS A 187 -8.82 -23.02 -11.13
CA LYS A 187 -7.94 -23.59 -12.16
C LYS A 187 -6.47 -23.36 -11.80
N PRO A 188 -5.56 -24.31 -12.01
CA PRO A 188 -4.13 -24.07 -11.86
C PRO A 188 -3.64 -22.88 -12.70
N LEU A 189 -2.74 -22.07 -12.15
CA LEU A 189 -2.08 -20.98 -12.86
C LEU A 189 -1.05 -21.52 -13.84
N ASP A 190 -1.02 -20.93 -15.03
CA ASP A 190 0.03 -21.13 -16.02
C ASP A 190 1.03 -19.98 -15.92
N LEU A 191 2.07 -20.15 -15.09
CA LEU A 191 3.04 -19.10 -14.78
C LEU A 191 3.83 -18.70 -16.03
N LYS A 192 3.93 -17.39 -16.24
CA LYS A 192 4.63 -16.82 -17.39
C LYS A 192 6.04 -16.36 -17.00
N PRO A 193 7.00 -16.33 -17.95
CA PRO A 193 8.34 -15.83 -17.70
C PRO A 193 8.35 -14.45 -17.04
N ILE A 194 9.30 -14.24 -16.12
CA ILE A 194 9.51 -12.96 -15.44
C ILE A 194 10.99 -12.62 -15.55
N GLU A 195 11.31 -11.48 -16.12
CA GLU A 195 12.66 -10.92 -16.16
C GLU A 195 12.59 -9.44 -15.77
N ASN A 196 12.95 -9.14 -14.52
CA ASN A 196 13.02 -7.77 -14.03
C ASN A 196 14.15 -7.64 -12.98
N ASN A 197 14.30 -6.45 -12.41
CA ASN A 197 15.36 -6.16 -11.43
C ASN A 197 15.24 -6.96 -10.11
N PHE A 198 14.08 -7.57 -9.85
CA PHE A 198 13.79 -8.30 -8.63
C PHE A 198 13.82 -9.83 -8.84
N ILE A 199 13.37 -10.32 -10.00
CA ILE A 199 13.20 -11.75 -10.31
C ILE A 199 13.70 -12.04 -11.73
N ASN A 200 14.51 -13.09 -11.87
CA ASN A 200 14.97 -13.63 -13.14
C ASN A 200 14.54 -15.11 -13.28
N ALA A 201 13.42 -15.34 -13.94
CA ALA A 201 12.78 -16.65 -14.13
C ALA A 201 12.28 -16.84 -15.59
N PRO A 202 13.19 -16.90 -16.58
CA PRO A 202 12.87 -16.92 -18.01
C PRO A 202 12.13 -18.19 -18.48
N ASN A 203 12.36 -19.33 -17.81
CA ASN A 203 12.00 -20.66 -18.32
C ASN A 203 10.80 -21.32 -17.60
N GLY A 204 10.03 -20.57 -16.83
CA GLY A 204 8.89 -21.14 -16.08
C GLY A 204 8.16 -20.17 -15.14
N GLY A 205 8.57 -18.90 -15.11
CA GLY A 205 7.96 -17.90 -14.24
C GLY A 205 8.20 -18.15 -12.75
N ALA A 206 7.62 -17.29 -11.93
CA ALA A 206 7.58 -17.45 -10.49
C ALA A 206 6.20 -17.04 -9.97
N LEU A 207 5.69 -17.74 -8.95
CA LEU A 207 4.50 -17.31 -8.23
C LEU A 207 4.90 -16.18 -7.27
N VAL A 208 4.45 -14.98 -7.55
CA VAL A 208 4.74 -13.77 -6.78
C VAL A 208 3.44 -13.24 -6.20
N LEU A 209 3.38 -13.00 -4.90
CA LEU A 209 2.11 -12.67 -4.23
C LEU A 209 2.08 -11.24 -3.71
N ASN A 210 3.08 -10.89 -2.89
CA ASN A 210 3.17 -9.61 -2.21
C ASN A 210 4.61 -9.11 -2.36
N SER A 211 4.91 -8.42 -3.46
CA SER A 211 6.27 -8.02 -3.80
C SER A 211 6.41 -6.51 -4.00
N LEU A 212 7.59 -6.01 -3.68
CA LEU A 212 8.01 -4.64 -3.94
C LEU A 212 9.32 -4.67 -4.75
N ASN A 213 9.24 -4.20 -6.00
CA ASN A 213 10.37 -3.99 -6.89
C ASN A 213 10.67 -2.48 -6.93
N GLY A 214 11.44 -1.98 -5.95
CA GLY A 214 11.63 -0.56 -5.73
C GLY A 214 10.33 0.12 -5.24
N SER A 215 9.79 1.06 -6.02
CA SER A 215 8.49 1.69 -5.78
C SER A 215 7.31 0.87 -6.28
N LYS A 216 7.55 -0.17 -7.08
CA LYS A 216 6.49 -0.91 -7.76
C LYS A 216 5.95 -2.04 -6.90
N TYR A 217 4.65 -2.03 -6.67
CA TYR A 217 3.92 -3.10 -5.99
C TYR A 217 3.37 -4.08 -7.01
N GLY A 218 3.79 -5.34 -6.92
CA GLY A 218 3.48 -6.31 -7.96
C GLY A 218 3.15 -7.70 -7.44
N SER A 219 2.45 -8.44 -8.29
CA SER A 219 2.02 -9.81 -8.02
C SER A 219 1.67 -10.56 -9.32
N THR A 220 1.65 -11.88 -9.25
CA THR A 220 1.18 -12.75 -10.32
C THR A 220 -0.33 -12.60 -10.47
N MET A 221 -0.75 -12.22 -11.67
CA MET A 221 -2.13 -12.03 -12.05
C MET A 221 -2.80 -13.37 -12.41
N VAL A 222 -4.10 -13.31 -12.68
CA VAL A 222 -4.93 -14.51 -12.94
C VAL A 222 -4.55 -15.27 -14.21
N ASP A 223 -3.87 -14.59 -15.14
CA ASP A 223 -3.38 -15.14 -16.41
C ASP A 223 -1.94 -15.67 -16.30
N GLY A 224 -1.34 -15.59 -15.10
CA GLY A 224 0.01 -16.08 -14.80
C GLY A 224 1.14 -15.09 -15.11
N HIS A 225 0.85 -13.92 -15.71
CA HIS A 225 1.83 -12.85 -15.86
C HIS A 225 2.08 -12.15 -14.53
N TYR A 226 3.29 -11.64 -14.34
CA TYR A 226 3.58 -10.69 -13.28
C TYR A 226 3.12 -9.31 -13.71
N GLY A 227 2.25 -8.69 -12.92
CA GLY A 227 1.84 -7.30 -13.10
C GLY A 227 2.33 -6.43 -11.95
N GLU A 228 2.47 -5.15 -12.21
CA GLU A 228 2.96 -4.18 -11.22
C GLU A 228 2.26 -2.81 -11.32
N VAL A 229 2.11 -2.15 -10.18
CA VAL A 229 1.61 -0.78 -10.08
C VAL A 229 2.64 0.06 -9.36
N ASP A 230 3.02 1.18 -9.97
CA ASP A 230 4.04 2.06 -9.41
C ASP A 230 3.46 2.95 -8.29
N VAL A 231 4.05 2.86 -7.10
CA VAL A 231 3.68 3.67 -5.92
C VAL A 231 4.64 4.85 -5.83
N SER A 232 4.40 5.85 -6.66
CA SER A 232 5.35 6.94 -6.90
C SER A 232 4.69 8.31 -7.05
N PRO A 233 5.46 9.40 -6.90
CA PRO A 233 5.01 10.75 -7.24
C PRO A 233 4.52 10.88 -8.69
N GLU A 234 5.13 10.15 -9.62
CA GLU A 234 4.77 10.15 -11.04
C GLU A 234 3.35 9.60 -11.25
N SER A 235 3.03 8.46 -10.62
CA SER A 235 1.66 7.91 -10.62
C SER A 235 0.64 8.89 -10.04
N MET A 236 1.00 9.59 -8.96
CA MET A 236 0.14 10.62 -8.36
C MET A 236 -0.04 11.84 -9.26
N SER A 237 0.98 12.26 -10.00
CA SER A 237 0.88 13.37 -10.94
C SER A 237 -0.11 13.08 -12.07
N HIS A 238 -0.07 11.86 -12.60
CA HIS A 238 -1.06 11.39 -13.58
C HIS A 238 -2.49 11.41 -13.01
N LEU A 239 -2.67 10.93 -11.78
CA LEU A 239 -3.98 10.92 -11.11
C LEU A 239 -4.48 12.34 -10.85
N GLN A 240 -3.59 13.26 -10.46
CA GLN A 240 -3.88 14.68 -10.24
C GLN A 240 -4.34 15.38 -11.52
N GLU A 241 -3.63 15.14 -12.63
CA GLU A 241 -4.02 15.66 -13.95
C GLU A 241 -5.43 15.21 -14.33
N ILE A 242 -5.71 13.92 -14.17
CA ILE A 242 -7.03 13.34 -14.46
C ILE A 242 -8.11 13.96 -13.58
N LEU A 243 -7.88 14.06 -12.26
CA LEU A 243 -8.87 14.66 -11.35
C LEU A 243 -9.13 16.13 -11.66
N ASN A 244 -8.10 16.93 -11.94
CA ASN A 244 -8.28 18.32 -12.34
C ASN A 244 -9.08 18.45 -13.64
N ASN A 245 -8.84 17.58 -14.63
CA ASN A 245 -9.60 17.54 -15.88
C ASN A 245 -11.07 17.12 -15.64
N ILE A 246 -11.31 16.14 -14.76
CA ILE A 246 -12.67 15.74 -14.36
C ILE A 246 -13.39 16.94 -13.74
N LEU A 247 -12.78 17.59 -12.73
CA LEU A 247 -13.40 18.72 -12.04
C LEU A 247 -13.66 19.90 -13.00
N GLY A 248 -12.72 20.17 -13.91
CA GLY A 248 -12.83 21.23 -14.90
C GLY A 248 -13.88 20.98 -16.00
N ALA A 249 -14.40 19.76 -16.14
CA ALA A 249 -15.38 19.41 -17.16
C ALA A 249 -16.83 19.82 -16.80
N PHE A 250 -17.09 20.13 -15.52
CA PHE A 250 -18.43 20.49 -15.04
C PHE A 250 -18.61 22.00 -14.87
N ASN A 251 -19.85 22.46 -14.90
CA ASN A 251 -20.22 23.83 -14.57
C ASN A 251 -20.32 24.00 -13.05
N TRP A 252 -19.63 25.01 -12.53
CA TRP A 252 -19.57 25.28 -11.10
C TRP A 252 -20.04 26.69 -10.77
N HIS A 253 -20.64 26.82 -9.59
CA HIS A 253 -21.01 28.07 -8.95
C HIS A 253 -20.31 28.22 -7.58
N GLY A 254 -20.14 29.47 -7.14
CA GLY A 254 -19.52 29.81 -5.86
C GLY A 254 -17.99 29.95 -5.93
N PRO A 255 -17.33 30.20 -4.78
CA PRO A 255 -15.89 30.40 -4.74
C PRO A 255 -15.12 29.12 -5.07
N LYS A 256 -13.99 29.27 -5.77
CA LYS A 256 -13.02 28.19 -5.97
C LYS A 256 -12.47 27.69 -4.64
N GLN A 257 -12.18 26.39 -4.55
CA GLN A 257 -11.61 25.78 -3.37
C GLN A 257 -10.23 25.22 -3.66
N HIS A 258 -9.27 25.52 -2.82
CA HIS A 258 -7.93 24.92 -2.86
C HIS A 258 -7.87 23.79 -1.84
N LYS A 259 -7.40 22.61 -2.25
CA LYS A 259 -7.32 21.41 -1.39
C LYS A 259 -5.93 20.75 -1.54
N PRO A 260 -5.39 20.09 -0.50
CA PRO A 260 -6.03 19.81 0.80
C PRO A 260 -6.04 21.02 1.76
N SER A 261 -6.90 20.98 2.78
CA SER A 261 -6.98 22.00 3.84
C SER A 261 -5.88 21.86 4.90
N VAL A 262 -5.62 22.93 5.65
CA VAL A 262 -4.72 22.96 6.83
C VAL A 262 -5.50 22.69 8.11
#